data_AF-A0A917P0I0-F1
#
_entry.id   AF-A0A917P0I0-F1
#
_cell.length_a   1.000
_cell.length_b   1.000
_cell.length_c   1.000
_cell.angle_alpha   90.00
_cell.angle_beta   90.00
_cell.angle_gamma   90.00
#
_symmetry.space_group_name_H-M   'P 1'
#
loop_
_entity.id
_entity.type
_entity.pdbx_description
1 polymer ?
#
loop_
_entity_poly.entity_id
_entity_poly.type
_entity_poly.pdbx_seq_one_letter_code
_entity_poly.pdbx_strand_id
1 'polypeptide(L)'
;MTDFIRTGRLFRVVGFNPSHRQLFLQSEATLIDRTTTHIEVHVGNVRLMLLQPYFHNGLHIRHASPDEFAVLAERHGLEPDEAIYTWMLAPDGDSFVVSSPPDWREAEYALMGDRESLYAGPWPPDFPTDSGNLF
;
A
#
# COMPACT_ATOMS: atom_id res chain seq x y z
N MET A 1 -15.73 -1.59 5.60
CA MET A 1 -14.47 -1.54 4.84
C MET A 1 -13.35 -1.32 5.81
N THR A 2 -12.27 -2.08 5.65
CA THR A 2 -11.13 -2.04 6.57
C THR A 2 -10.13 -1.03 6.03
N ASP A 3 -9.71 -0.08 6.87
CA ASP A 3 -8.62 0.82 6.54
C ASP A 3 -7.30 0.19 6.97
N PHE A 4 -6.23 0.41 6.19
CA PHE A 4 -4.88 0.12 6.64
C PHE A 4 -4.18 1.43 7.00
N ILE A 5 -3.91 1.59 8.29
CA ILE A 5 -3.23 2.78 8.81
C ILE A 5 -1.99 2.32 9.57
N ARG A 6 -0.84 2.83 9.16
CA ARG A 6 0.45 2.65 9.85
C ARG A 6 1.16 3.99 9.88
N THR A 7 1.18 4.63 11.05
CA THR A 7 1.82 5.93 11.26
C THR A 7 3.22 5.78 11.83
N GLY A 8 4.01 6.86 11.78
CA GLY A 8 5.32 6.93 12.44
C GLY A 8 6.41 6.07 11.79
N ARG A 9 6.25 5.72 10.51
CA ARG A 9 7.22 4.96 9.73
C ARG A 9 7.27 5.43 8.28
N LEU A 10 8.44 5.36 7.66
CA LEU A 10 8.59 5.66 6.25
C LEU A 10 8.03 4.51 5.41
N PHE A 11 7.15 4.83 4.45
CA PHE A 11 6.87 3.96 3.32
C PHE A 11 7.46 4.54 2.04
N ARG A 12 7.93 3.66 1.16
CA ARG A 12 8.42 4.03 -0.17
C ARG A 12 7.83 3.12 -1.24
N VAL A 13 7.71 3.63 -2.46
CA VAL A 13 7.45 2.80 -3.63
C VAL A 13 8.72 2.02 -3.95
N VAL A 14 8.66 0.68 -3.91
CA VAL A 14 9.81 -0.20 -4.18
C VAL A 14 9.73 -0.86 -5.55
N GLY A 15 8.54 -0.90 -6.16
CA GLY A 15 8.39 -1.46 -7.49
C GLY A 15 7.06 -1.12 -8.12
N PHE A 16 7.10 -0.91 -9.43
CA PHE A 16 5.92 -0.91 -10.28
C PHE A 16 6.22 -1.78 -11.50
N ASN A 17 5.38 -2.78 -11.75
CA ASN A 17 5.45 -3.64 -12.91
C ASN A 17 4.27 -3.31 -13.84
N PRO A 18 4.48 -2.52 -14.92
CA PRO A 18 3.39 -2.12 -15.82
C PRO A 18 2.74 -3.30 -16.54
N SER A 19 3.53 -4.30 -16.95
CA SER A 19 3.04 -5.47 -17.70
C SER A 19 2.10 -6.33 -16.87
N HIS A 20 2.30 -6.36 -15.55
CA HIS A 20 1.44 -7.09 -14.61
C HIS A 20 0.49 -6.18 -13.83
N ARG A 21 0.60 -4.85 -14.02
CA ARG A 21 -0.20 -3.83 -13.35
C ARG A 21 -0.13 -3.94 -11.83
N GLN A 22 1.08 -4.13 -11.31
CA GLN A 22 1.35 -4.34 -9.89
C GLN A 22 2.18 -3.19 -9.33
N LEU A 23 1.77 -2.68 -8.17
CA LEU A 23 2.49 -1.69 -7.37
C LEU A 23 2.87 -2.32 -6.03
N PHE A 24 4.09 -2.04 -5.59
CA PHE A 24 4.63 -2.48 -4.31
C PHE A 24 5.10 -1.28 -3.50
N LEU A 25 4.61 -1.20 -2.25
CA LEU A 25 5.11 -0.28 -1.25
C LEU A 25 5.70 -1.06 -0.09
N GLN A 26 6.71 -0.48 0.55
CA GLN A 26 7.40 -1.13 1.66
C GLN A 26 7.75 -0.13 2.75
N SER A 27 7.68 -0.58 4.00
CA SER A 27 8.28 0.06 5.16
C SER A 27 9.26 -0.90 5.82
N GLU A 28 10.52 -0.50 5.95
CA GLU A 28 11.57 -1.30 6.56
C GLU A 28 11.58 -1.15 8.08
N ALA A 29 12.14 -2.15 8.77
CA ALA A 29 12.50 -2.05 10.17
C ALA A 29 13.74 -1.16 10.30
N THR A 30 13.56 0.13 10.58
CA THR A 30 14.66 1.09 10.70
C THR A 30 14.77 1.60 12.14
N LEU A 31 16.01 1.77 12.61
CA LEU A 31 16.28 2.38 13.91
C LEU A 31 15.83 3.84 13.97
N ILE A 32 15.82 4.54 12.82
CA ILE A 32 15.38 5.93 12.70
C ILE A 32 13.89 6.05 13.05
N ASP A 33 13.06 5.16 12.52
CA ASP A 33 11.62 5.12 12.77
C ASP A 33 11.25 4.33 14.04
N ARG A 34 12.25 3.72 14.70
CA ARG A 34 12.10 2.83 15.87
C ARG A 34 11.14 1.66 15.59
N THR A 35 11.17 1.15 14.36
CA THR A 35 10.36 0.01 13.93
C THR A 35 11.17 -1.28 13.97
N THR A 36 10.53 -2.39 14.36
CA THR A 36 11.13 -3.75 14.34
C THR A 36 10.57 -4.62 13.22
N THR A 37 9.38 -4.28 12.75
CA THR A 37 8.69 -5.00 11.68
C THR A 37 8.97 -4.43 10.30
N HIS A 38 8.98 -5.32 9.33
CA HIS A 38 8.97 -5.03 7.91
C HIS A 38 7.55 -5.20 7.38
N ILE A 39 7.08 -4.21 6.60
CA ILE A 39 5.75 -4.23 5.98
C ILE A 39 5.90 -4.13 4.47
N GLU A 40 5.17 -4.99 3.76
CA GLU A 40 4.94 -4.87 2.33
C GLU A 40 3.45 -4.71 2.04
N VAL A 41 3.14 -3.84 1.10
CA VAL A 41 1.81 -3.65 0.53
C VAL A 41 1.90 -3.95 -0.96
N HIS A 42 1.02 -4.83 -1.42
CA HIS A 42 0.84 -5.14 -2.82
C HIS A 42 -0.51 -4.61 -3.31
N VAL A 43 -0.48 -4.00 -4.49
CA VAL A 43 -1.66 -3.48 -5.17
C VAL A 43 -1.68 -4.03 -6.58
N GLY A 44 -2.66 -4.90 -6.86
CA GLY A 44 -2.86 -5.51 -8.17
C GLY A 44 -3.85 -4.75 -9.04
N ASN A 45 -3.80 -5.00 -10.36
CA ASN A 45 -4.71 -4.41 -11.35
C ASN A 45 -4.73 -2.86 -11.32
N VAL A 46 -3.57 -2.24 -11.11
CA VAL A 46 -3.42 -0.78 -11.13
C VAL A 46 -3.80 -0.25 -12.53
N ARG A 47 -4.77 0.67 -12.59
CA ARG A 47 -5.18 1.36 -13.82
C ARG A 47 -4.56 2.75 -13.90
N LEU A 48 -4.65 3.47 -12.79
CA LEU A 48 -4.16 4.84 -12.66
C LEU A 48 -3.57 5.01 -11.26
N MET A 49 -2.53 5.81 -11.16
CA MET A 49 -1.94 6.17 -9.88
C MET A 49 -1.31 7.56 -9.95
N LEU A 50 -1.42 8.29 -8.86
CA LEU A 50 -0.60 9.47 -8.58
C LEU A 50 0.03 9.22 -7.22
N LEU A 51 1.37 9.19 -7.16
CA LEU A 51 2.09 8.77 -5.97
C LEU A 51 3.11 9.81 -5.56
N GLN A 52 3.19 10.07 -4.26
CA GLN A 52 4.42 10.56 -3.66
C GLN A 52 5.49 9.45 -3.72
N PRO A 53 6.77 9.79 -3.93
CA PRO A 53 7.84 8.79 -3.90
C PRO A 53 8.05 8.21 -2.49
N TYR A 54 7.72 9.00 -1.46
CA TYR A 54 7.93 8.70 -0.05
C TYR A 54 6.74 9.18 0.79
N PHE A 55 6.27 8.31 1.68
CA PHE A 55 5.25 8.61 2.68
C PHE A 55 5.91 8.64 4.06
N HIS A 56 6.45 9.80 4.42
CA HIS A 56 7.31 9.97 5.60
C HIS A 56 6.60 9.74 6.94
N ASN A 57 5.29 10.01 7.01
CA ASN A 57 4.51 9.92 8.25
C ASN A 57 3.64 8.66 8.33
N GLY A 58 3.93 7.68 7.47
CA GLY A 58 3.14 6.46 7.38
C GLY A 58 2.26 6.39 6.15
N LEU A 59 1.60 5.24 6.00
CA LEU A 59 0.72 4.92 4.88
C LEU A 59 -0.72 4.79 5.40
N HIS A 60 -1.64 5.43 4.69
CA HIS A 60 -3.06 5.45 5.01
C HIS A 60 -3.82 4.97 3.79
N ILE A 61 -4.12 3.67 3.75
CA ILE A 61 -4.89 3.07 2.66
C ILE A 61 -6.34 2.97 3.09
N ARG A 62 -7.19 3.71 2.38
CA ARG A 62 -8.64 3.71 2.55
C ARG A 62 -9.32 4.00 1.24
N HIS A 63 -10.61 3.74 1.14
CA HIS A 63 -11.38 4.25 0.01
C HIS A 63 -11.37 5.77 -0.04
N ALA A 64 -11.38 6.31 -1.27
CA ALA A 64 -11.71 7.71 -1.47
C ALA A 64 -13.13 7.98 -0.97
N SER A 65 -13.29 9.05 -0.20
CA SER A 65 -14.61 9.58 0.11
C SER A 65 -15.28 10.09 -1.19
N PRO A 66 -16.62 10.28 -1.20
CA PRO A 66 -17.30 10.81 -2.37
C PRO A 66 -16.75 12.16 -2.86
N ASP A 67 -16.38 13.04 -1.92
CA ASP A 67 -15.85 14.37 -2.24
C ASP A 67 -14.45 14.29 -2.85
N GLU A 68 -13.57 13.44 -2.28
CA GLU A 68 -12.25 13.20 -2.85
C GLU A 68 -12.35 12.57 -4.24
N PHE A 69 -13.21 11.57 -4.39
CA PHE A 69 -13.41 10.91 -5.67
C PHE A 69 -13.92 11.90 -6.73
N ALA A 70 -14.86 12.80 -6.39
CA ALA A 70 -15.35 13.80 -7.33
C ALA A 70 -14.22 14.70 -7.87
N VAL A 71 -13.30 15.13 -7.00
CA VAL A 71 -12.12 15.93 -7.38
C VAL A 71 -11.19 15.11 -8.29
N LEU A 72 -10.95 13.84 -7.95
CA LEU A 72 -10.11 12.96 -8.77
C LEU A 72 -10.75 12.67 -10.13
N ALA A 73 -12.06 12.45 -10.18
CA ALA A 73 -12.80 12.19 -11.40
C ALA A 73 -12.75 13.38 -12.36
N GLU A 74 -12.97 14.60 -11.86
CA GLU A 74 -12.84 15.82 -12.67
C GLU A 74 -11.42 16.01 -13.19
N ARG A 75 -10.40 15.84 -12.32
CA ARG A 75 -9.00 16.11 -12.65
C ARG A 75 -8.38 15.06 -13.58
N HIS A 76 -8.78 13.80 -13.42
CA HIS A 76 -8.11 12.66 -14.06
C HIS A 76 -9.01 11.87 -15.02
N GLY A 77 -10.27 12.28 -15.19
CA GLY A 77 -11.22 11.61 -16.08
C GLY A 77 -11.60 10.22 -15.60
N LEU A 78 -11.83 10.06 -14.29
CA LEU A 78 -12.32 8.79 -13.73
C LEU A 78 -13.81 8.62 -13.99
N GLU A 79 -14.20 7.40 -14.30
CA GLU A 79 -15.61 7.04 -14.49
C GLU A 79 -16.29 6.77 -13.15
N PRO A 80 -17.60 7.05 -12.98
CA PRO A 80 -18.28 6.89 -11.70
C PRO A 80 -18.20 5.51 -11.06
N ASP A 81 -18.08 4.44 -11.85
CA ASP A 81 -17.92 3.06 -11.39
C ASP A 81 -16.52 2.76 -10.82
N GLU A 82 -15.54 3.64 -11.06
CA GLU A 82 -14.20 3.54 -10.49
C GLU A 82 -14.13 4.02 -9.04
N ALA A 83 -15.19 4.63 -8.50
CA ALA A 83 -15.23 5.11 -7.12
C ALA A 83 -14.94 3.99 -6.11
N ILE A 84 -15.53 2.81 -6.31
CA ILE A 84 -15.32 1.63 -5.45
C ILE A 84 -13.94 0.99 -5.62
N TYR A 85 -13.14 1.44 -6.58
CA TYR A 85 -11.80 0.96 -6.86
C TYR A 85 -10.73 2.02 -6.59
N THR A 86 -11.13 3.19 -6.09
CA THR A 86 -10.23 4.31 -5.81
C THR A 86 -9.79 4.30 -4.35
N TRP A 87 -8.49 4.18 -4.14
CA TRP A 87 -7.85 4.11 -2.83
C TRP A 87 -6.96 5.32 -2.62
N MET A 88 -7.16 6.03 -1.52
CA MET A 88 -6.24 7.06 -1.04
C MET A 88 -5.09 6.38 -0.31
N LEU A 89 -3.87 6.93 -0.42
CA LEU A 89 -2.66 6.38 0.21
C LEU A 89 -2.08 7.31 1.30
N ALA A 90 -2.57 8.55 1.36
CA ALA A 90 -2.16 9.55 2.34
C ALA A 90 -3.40 10.04 3.13
N PRO A 91 -3.23 10.49 4.39
CA PRO A 91 -4.32 11.08 5.16
C PRO A 91 -4.86 12.34 4.50
N ASP A 92 -3.95 13.24 4.12
CA ASP A 92 -4.23 14.53 3.52
C ASP A 92 -3.35 14.67 2.27
N GLY A 93 -3.88 14.32 1.10
CA GLY A 93 -3.14 14.52 -0.14
C GLY A 93 -3.72 13.81 -1.37
N ASP A 94 -3.13 14.14 -2.51
CA ASP A 94 -3.56 13.66 -3.82
C ASP A 94 -2.94 12.30 -4.20
N SER A 95 -2.34 11.57 -3.24
CA SER A 95 -1.79 10.24 -3.55
C SER A 95 -2.90 9.21 -3.57
N PHE A 96 -3.15 8.63 -4.73
CA PHE A 96 -4.19 7.64 -4.94
C PHE A 96 -3.80 6.56 -5.93
N VAL A 97 -4.56 5.47 -5.90
CA VAL A 97 -4.49 4.40 -6.88
C VAL A 97 -5.89 3.91 -7.23
N VAL A 98 -6.14 3.68 -8.51
CA VAL A 98 -7.34 2.98 -9.01
C VAL A 98 -6.95 1.54 -9.29
N SER A 99 -7.47 0.61 -8.51
CA SER A 99 -7.01 -0.78 -8.50
C SER A 99 -8.00 -1.78 -7.89
N SER A 100 -7.64 -3.06 -7.94
CA SER A 100 -8.22 -4.04 -7.03
C SER A 100 -7.87 -3.70 -5.56
N PRO A 101 -8.60 -4.27 -4.58
CA PRO A 101 -8.32 -4.05 -3.17
C PRO A 101 -6.86 -4.38 -2.80
N PRO A 102 -6.15 -3.46 -2.13
CA PRO A 102 -4.80 -3.71 -1.64
C PRO A 102 -4.73 -4.85 -0.62
N ASP A 103 -3.59 -5.51 -0.61
CA ASP A 103 -3.23 -6.51 0.38
C ASP A 103 -1.90 -6.18 1.02
N TRP A 104 -1.70 -6.62 2.26
CA TRP A 104 -0.52 -6.29 3.06
C TRP A 104 -0.04 -7.48 3.89
N ARG A 105 1.28 -7.47 4.15
CA ARG A 105 1.98 -8.44 4.99
C ARG A 105 2.94 -7.71 5.91
N GLU A 106 3.03 -8.17 7.15
CA GLU A 106 3.92 -7.62 8.18
C GLU A 106 4.61 -8.77 8.92
N ALA A 107 5.91 -8.65 9.18
CA ALA A 107 6.66 -9.61 9.98
C ALA A 107 7.82 -8.93 10.72
N GLU A 108 8.29 -9.55 11.79
CA GLU A 108 9.51 -9.11 12.48
C GLU A 108 10.73 -9.33 11.59
N TYR A 109 11.45 -8.25 11.27
CA TYR A 109 12.56 -8.29 10.31
C TYR A 109 13.65 -9.28 10.73
N ALA A 110 13.97 -9.32 12.03
CA ALA A 110 14.98 -10.22 12.59
C ALA A 110 14.63 -11.72 12.43
N LEU A 111 13.36 -12.06 12.16
CA LEU A 111 12.88 -13.43 12.00
C LEU A 111 12.76 -13.86 10.53
N MET A 112 12.90 -12.92 9.58
CA MET A 112 12.75 -13.20 8.15
C MET A 112 13.92 -13.97 7.54
N GLY A 113 15.04 -14.12 8.26
CA GLY A 113 16.25 -14.80 7.76
C GLY A 113 16.79 -14.11 6.50
N ASP A 114 17.01 -14.88 5.44
CA ASP A 114 17.49 -14.38 4.15
C ASP A 114 16.36 -13.88 3.22
N ARG A 115 15.11 -13.86 3.68
CA ARG A 115 13.96 -13.47 2.86
C ARG A 115 13.91 -11.94 2.72
N GLU A 116 14.14 -11.45 1.50
CA GLU A 116 14.08 -10.02 1.19
C GLU A 116 12.65 -9.49 0.99
N SER A 117 11.69 -10.37 0.65
CA SER A 117 10.29 -9.99 0.43
C SER A 117 9.28 -10.96 1.05
N LEU A 118 8.26 -10.43 1.72
CA LEU A 118 7.11 -11.18 2.23
C LEU A 118 6.23 -11.74 1.12
N TYR A 119 6.31 -11.23 -0.11
CA TYR A 119 5.65 -11.81 -1.29
C TYR A 119 6.50 -12.83 -2.06
N ALA A 120 7.77 -13.04 -1.68
CA ALA A 120 8.63 -14.05 -2.27
C ALA A 120 8.54 -15.40 -1.55
N GLY A 121 8.32 -16.50 -2.27
CA GLY A 121 8.27 -17.84 -1.68
C GLY A 121 6.91 -18.23 -1.07
N PRO A 122 6.85 -19.34 -0.33
CA PRO A 122 5.58 -19.86 0.18
C PRO A 122 4.93 -18.94 1.21
N TRP A 123 3.61 -19.03 1.29
CA TRP A 123 2.77 -18.34 2.27
C TRP A 123 1.75 -19.31 2.89
N PRO A 124 1.60 -19.38 4.22
CA PRO A 124 2.33 -18.59 5.23
C PRO A 124 3.80 -19.04 5.39
N PRO A 125 4.69 -18.16 5.91
CA PRO A 125 6.04 -18.51 6.32
C PRO A 125 6.06 -19.32 7.63
N ASP A 126 7.25 -19.77 8.03
CA ASP A 126 7.51 -20.48 9.29
C ASP A 126 7.84 -19.54 10.47
N PHE A 127 7.84 -18.23 10.26
CA PHE A 127 7.98 -17.21 11.28
C PHE A 127 6.65 -16.45 11.53
N PRO A 128 6.46 -15.84 12.71
CA PRO A 128 5.27 -15.05 13.02
C PRO A 128 5.06 -13.91 12.01
N THR A 129 3.83 -13.79 11.52
CA THR A 129 3.46 -12.76 10.55
C THR A 129 1.99 -12.37 10.70
N ASP A 130 1.70 -11.11 10.38
CA ASP A 130 0.36 -10.60 10.19
C ASP A 130 0.12 -10.30 8.70
N SER A 131 -1.14 -10.40 8.27
CA SER A 131 -1.54 -10.02 6.92
C SER A 131 -3.00 -9.63 6.86
N GLY A 132 -3.37 -8.94 5.79
CA GLY A 132 -4.77 -8.57 5.55
C GLY A 132 -5.03 -8.13 4.12
N ASN A 133 -6.31 -8.08 3.78
CA ASN A 133 -6.81 -7.56 2.51
C ASN A 133 -7.88 -6.50 2.82
N LEU A 134 -8.00 -5.49 1.96
CA LEU A 134 -8.93 -4.38 2.18
C LEU A 134 -10.30 -4.56 1.49
N PHE A 135 -10.85 -5.78 1.44
CA PHE A 135 -12.19 -6.03 0.87
C PHE A 135 -13.35 -5.42 1.67
#